data_AF-A0A810KYI5-F1
#
_entry.id   AF-A0A810KYI5-F1
#
_cell.length_a   1.000
_cell.length_b   1.000
_cell.length_c   1.000
_cell.angle_alpha   90.00
_cell.angle_beta   90.00
_cell.angle_gamma   90.00
#
_symmetry.space_group_name_H-M   'P 1'
#
loop_
_entity.id
_entity.type
_entity.pdbx_description
1 polymer ?
#
loop_
_entity_poly.entity_id
_entity_poly.type
_entity_poly.pdbx_seq_one_letter_code
_entity_poly.pdbx_strand_id
1 'polypeptide(L)' 'MLSSPDFSSARWRKGPGSGDGNCVEVAQVPEAVGVRDSKDRQGPVLAFAPAAWESFLGDVQCGTFDL' A
#
# COMPACT_ATOMS: atom_id res chain seq x y z
N MET A 1 5.60 -0.29 22.98
CA MET A 1 5.80 0.59 21.83
C MET A 1 5.85 -0.31 20.60
N LEU A 2 4.79 -0.37 19.79
CA LEU A 2 4.94 -0.98 18.46
C LEU A 2 5.79 0.01 17.66
N SER A 3 7.03 -0.37 17.34
CA SER A 3 7.82 0.37 16.37
C SER A 3 7.07 0.36 15.04
N SER A 4 7.00 1.52 14.38
CA SER A 4 6.45 1.58 13.03
C SER A 4 7.26 0.64 12.12
N PRO A 5 6.60 -0.14 11.24
CA PRO A 5 7.30 -1.00 10.30
C PRO A 5 8.25 -0.19 9.43
N ASP A 6 9.45 -0.73 9.21
CA ASP A 6 10.47 -0.06 8.41
C ASP A 6 10.26 -0.32 6.92
N PHE A 7 10.06 0.76 6.16
CA PHE A 7 9.89 0.70 4.71
C PHE A 7 11.06 1.33 3.95
N SER A 8 12.18 1.62 4.62
CA SER A 8 13.33 2.33 4.02
C SER A 8 13.97 1.53 2.87
N SER A 9 13.99 0.21 2.97
CA SER A 9 14.47 -0.71 1.93
C SER A 9 13.35 -1.37 1.12
N ALA A 10 12.10 -0.91 1.27
CA ALA A 10 10.95 -1.55 0.63
C ALA A 10 10.91 -1.27 -0.88
N ARG A 11 10.53 -2.28 -1.67
CA ARG A 11 10.44 -2.15 -3.14
C ARG A 11 9.06 -1.65 -3.54
N TRP A 12 8.95 -0.35 -3.73
CA TRP A 12 7.71 0.34 -4.12
C TRP A 12 7.32 0.06 -5.58
N ARG A 13 6.05 -0.26 -5.81
CA ARG A 13 5.46 -0.49 -7.13
C ARG A 13 4.25 0.40 -7.37
N LYS A 14 4.18 1.00 -8.56
CA LYS A 14 2.99 1.69 -9.09
C LYS A 14 2.16 0.79 -9.98
N GLY A 15 0.84 1.01 -9.97
CA GLY A 15 -0.09 0.33 -10.87
C GLY A 15 -0.01 0.85 -12.32
N PRO A 16 -0.34 0.02 -13.32
CA PRO A 16 -0.51 0.48 -14.70
C PRO A 16 -1.71 1.44 -14.78
N GLY A 17 -1.55 2.60 -15.42
CA GLY A 17 -2.57 3.67 -15.44
C GLY A 17 -2.29 4.84 -14.48
N SER A 18 -1.17 4.79 -13.76
CA SER A 18 -0.62 5.92 -13.01
C SER A 18 -0.05 7.01 -13.95
N GLY A 19 -0.92 7.85 -14.53
CA GLY A 19 -0.54 9.10 -15.22
C GLY A 19 -0.21 10.24 -14.24
N ASP A 20 -0.02 11.48 -14.70
CA ASP A 20 0.37 12.66 -13.87
C ASP A 20 -0.58 13.03 -12.68
N GLY A 21 -1.65 12.27 -12.43
CA GLY A 21 -2.62 12.51 -11.35
C GLY A 21 -2.64 11.40 -10.29
N ASN A 22 -2.44 11.78 -9.01
CA ASN A 22 -2.59 11.00 -7.77
C ASN A 22 -2.39 9.48 -7.88
N CYS A 23 -1.14 9.07 -8.08
CA CYS A 23 -0.79 7.66 -8.08
C CYS A 23 -0.46 7.20 -6.66
N VAL A 24 -0.94 6.02 -6.28
CA VAL A 24 -0.48 5.34 -5.06
C VAL A 24 0.64 4.36 -5.39
N GLU A 25 1.62 4.26 -4.49
CA GLU A 25 2.66 3.23 -4.53
C GLU A 25 2.41 2.24 -3.39
N VAL A 26 2.61 0.96 -3.67
CA VAL A 26 2.48 -0.11 -2.67
C VAL A 26 3.82 -0.84 -2.55
N ALA A 27 4.21 -1.17 -1.32
CA ALA A 27 5.36 -2.03 -1.03
C ALA A 27 5.00 -3.06 0.04
N GLN A 28 5.56 -4.26 -0.09
CA GLN A 28 5.41 -5.32 0.89
C GLN A 28 6.75 -5.54 1.60
N VAL A 29 6.70 -5.56 2.93
CA VAL A 29 7.79 -6.00 3.81
C VAL A 29 7.29 -7.14 4.69
N PRO A 30 8.16 -7.95 5.32
CA PRO A 30 7.71 -9.11 6.11
C PRO A 30 6.71 -8.76 7.22
N GLU A 31 6.80 -7.56 7.77
CA GLU A 31 5.98 -7.11 8.90
C GLU A 31 4.68 -6.42 8.46
N ALA A 32 4.62 -5.86 7.26
CA ALA A 32 3.52 -4.98 6.84
C ALA A 32 3.45 -4.75 5.33
N VAL A 33 2.29 -4.26 4.89
CA VAL A 33 2.10 -3.69 3.56
C VAL A 33 2.00 -2.17 3.70
N GLY A 34 2.90 -1.46 3.04
CA GLY A 34 2.96 0.00 3.00
C GLY A 34 2.24 0.54 1.77
N VAL A 35 1.40 1.56 1.97
CA VAL A 35 0.76 2.34 0.90
C VAL A 35 1.11 3.80 1.11
N ARG A 36 1.60 4.47 0.06
CA ARG A 36 1.90 5.90 0.11
C ARG A 36 1.45 6.60 -1.16
N ASP A 37 1.31 7.91 -1.06
CA ASP A 37 1.10 8.78 -2.21
C ASP A 37 2.42 8.93 -3.00
N SER A 38 2.36 8.78 -4.32
CA SER A 38 3.54 8.87 -5.20
C SER A 38 4.09 10.29 -5.31
N LYS A 39 3.29 11.33 -5.03
CA LYS A 39 3.72 12.74 -5.04
C LYS A 39 4.36 13.11 -3.72
N ASP A 40 3.88 12.52 -2.61
CA ASP A 40 4.43 12.73 -1.27
C ASP A 40 5.20 11.51 -0.76
N ARG A 41 6.33 11.19 -1.40
CA ARG A 41 7.15 9.99 -1.08
C ARG A 41 7.77 10.02 0.32
N GLN A 42 7.95 11.20 0.89
CA GLN A 42 8.44 11.42 2.26
C GLN A 42 7.29 11.57 3.26
N GLY A 43 6.05 11.50 2.77
CA GLY A 43 4.85 11.58 3.56
C GLY A 43 4.59 10.36 4.44
N PRO A 44 3.48 10.40 5.20
CA PRO A 44 3.05 9.27 6.00
C PRO A 44 2.76 8.05 5.12
N VAL A 45 3.30 6.90 5.53
CA VAL A 45 2.99 5.59 4.95
C VAL A 45 1.86 4.95 5.74
N LEU A 46 0.79 4.57 5.05
CA LEU A 46 -0.24 3.72 5.64
C LEU A 46 0.28 2.29 5.71
N ALA A 47 0.33 1.71 6.90
CA ALA A 47 0.81 0.36 7.13
C ALA A 47 -0.34 -0.58 7.51
N PHE A 48 -0.46 -1.68 6.77
CA PHE A 48 -1.46 -2.73 7.00
C PHE A 48 -0.78 -4.03 7.40
N ALA A 49 -1.40 -4.81 8.27
CA ALA A 49 -0.96 -6.17 8.53
C ALA A 49 -1.09 -7.00 7.23
N PRO A 50 -0.15 -7.93 6.93
CA PRO A 50 -0.18 -8.70 5.69
C PRO A 50 -1.52 -9.45 5.48
N ALA A 51 -2.04 -10.08 6.54
CA ALA A 51 -3.31 -10.80 6.47
C ALA A 51 -4.51 -9.88 6.14
N ALA A 52 -4.53 -8.67 6.71
CA ALA A 52 -5.60 -7.72 6.42
C ALA A 52 -5.53 -7.21 4.98
N TRP A 53 -4.32 -7.03 4.45
CA TRP A 53 -4.11 -6.66 3.05
C TRP A 53 -4.58 -7.76 2.09
N GLU A 54 -4.32 -9.03 2.40
CA GLU A 54 -4.80 -10.16 1.60
C GLU A 54 -6.33 -10.26 1.58
N SER A 55 -6.99 -10.11 2.73
CA SER A 55 -8.45 -10.09 2.80
C SER A 55 -9.04 -8.94 1.98
N PHE A 56 -8.46 -7.73 2.11
CA PHE A 56 -8.88 -6.57 1.33
C PHE A 56 -8.77 -6.82 -0.18
N LEU A 57 -7.66 -7.40 -0.65
CA LEU A 57 -7.50 -7.74 -2.08
C LEU A 57 -8.54 -8.75 -2.56
N GLY A 58 -8.88 -9.75 -1.73
CA GLY A 58 -9.93 -10.72 -2.02
C GLY A 58 -11.30 -10.05 -2.21
N ASP A 59 -11.66 -9.16 -1.29
CA ASP A 59 -12.92 -8.42 -1.34
C ASP A 59 -13.00 -7.47 -2.54
N VAL A 60 -11.90 -6.75 -2.84
CA VAL A 60 -11.80 -5.89 -4.04
C VAL A 60 -11.96 -6.72 -5.30
N GLN A 61 -11.31 -7.89 -5.38
CA GLN A 61 -11.41 -8.77 -6.54
C GLN A 61 -12.81 -9.37 -6.71
N CYS A 62 -13.53 -9.62 -5.61
CA CYS A 62 -14.92 -10.08 -5.64
C CYS A 62 -15.92 -8.97 -5.98
N GLY A 63 -15.48 -7.71 -6.10
CA GLY A 63 -16.36 -6.57 -6.34
C GLY A 63 -17.17 -6.15 -5.12
N THR A 64 -16.78 -6.57 -3.91
CA THR A 64 -17.51 -6.28 -2.66
C THR A 64 -17.60 -4.78 -2.36
N PHE A 65 -16.70 -3.97 -2.93
CA PHE A 65 -16.65 -2.52 -2.75
C PHE A 65 -17.09 -1.71 -3.98
N ASP A 66 -17.68 -2.36 -4.99
CA ASP A 66 -18.31 -1.66 -6.13
C ASP A 66 -19.69 -1.15 -5.68
N LEU A 67 -19.78 0.13 -5.30
CA LEU A 67 -20.98 0.80 -4.78
C LEU A 67 -21.76 1.53 -5.88
#